data_AF-Q2W841-F1
#
_entry.id   AF-Q2W841-F1
#
_cell.length_a   1.000
_cell.length_b   1.000
_cell.length_c   1.000
_cell.angle_alpha   90.00
_cell.angle_beta   90.00
_cell.angle_gamma   90.00
#
_symmetry.space_group_name_H-M   'P 1'
#
loop_
_entity.id
_entity.type
_entity.pdbx_description
1 polymer ?
#
loop_
_entity_poly.entity_id
_entity_poly.type
_entity_poly.pdbx_seq_one_letter_code
_entity_poly.pdbx_strand_id
1 'polypeptide(L)' 'MLTGAIGAIRIGPRGGITGLDLPALLIQAQALGYDQPLLVRLLPFAERGMVAGAAKLQSDS' A
#
# COMPACT_ATOMS: atom_id res chain seq x y z
N MET A 1 -4.70 -12.17 -9.88
CA MET A 1 -5.66 -11.09 -10.17
C MET A 1 -5.53 -10.02 -9.10
N LEU A 2 -5.09 -8.80 -9.45
CA LEU A 2 -4.99 -7.63 -8.56
C LEU A 2 -6.29 -6.80 -8.54
N THR A 3 -7.42 -7.40 -8.94
CA THR A 3 -8.71 -6.73 -9.14
C THR A 3 -9.29 -6.13 -7.84
N GLY A 4 -8.77 -6.51 -6.67
CA GLY A 4 -9.25 -6.02 -5.38
C GLY A 4 -8.62 -4.72 -4.87
N ALA A 5 -7.47 -4.26 -5.37
CA ALA A 5 -6.67 -3.22 -4.71
C ALA A 5 -6.87 -1.78 -5.25
N ILE A 6 -7.97 -1.52 -5.97
CA ILE A 6 -8.25 -0.19 -6.53
C ILE A 6 -8.41 0.81 -5.37
N GLY A 7 -7.61 1.87 -5.36
CA GLY A 7 -7.59 2.89 -4.31
C GLY A 7 -6.62 2.60 -3.15
N ALA A 8 -5.98 1.43 -3.10
CA ALA A 8 -5.06 1.07 -2.02
C ALA A 8 -3.66 1.71 -2.16
N ILE A 9 -3.33 2.27 -3.32
CA ILE A 9 -2.03 2.90 -3.60
C ILE A 9 -2.23 4.40 -3.78
N ARG A 10 -1.45 5.19 -3.05
CA ARG A 10 -1.41 6.64 -3.17
C ARG A 10 -0.37 7.04 -4.21
N ILE A 11 -0.79 7.82 -5.19
CA ILE A 11 0.04 8.33 -6.28
C ILE A 11 0.29 9.83 -6.05
N GLY A 12 1.53 10.25 -6.15
CA GLY A 12 1.94 11.65 -6.07
C GLY A 12 1.73 12.42 -7.38
N PRO A 13 1.89 13.75 -7.38
CA PRO A 13 1.60 14.62 -8.53
C PRO A 13 2.42 14.31 -9.79
N ARG A 14 3.56 13.63 -9.64
CA ARG A 14 4.47 13.22 -10.72
C ARG A 14 4.35 11.74 -11.06
N GLY A 15 3.27 11.07 -10.65
CA GLY A 15 3.04 9.65 -10.92
C GLY A 15 3.83 8.67 -10.03
N GLY A 16 4.69 9.17 -9.13
CA GLY A 16 5.42 8.32 -8.17
C GLY A 16 4.51 7.77 -7.07
N ILE A 17 4.80 6.56 -6.60
CA ILE A 17 4.09 5.95 -5.47
C ILE A 17 4.51 6.66 -4.17
N THR A 18 3.54 7.19 -3.42
CA THR A 18 3.80 7.95 -2.17
C THR A 18 3.39 7.20 -0.91
N GLY A 19 2.63 6.12 -1.04
CA GLY A 19 2.25 5.28 0.09
C GLY A 19 1.05 4.38 -0.20
N LEU A 20 0.54 3.76 0.86
CA LEU A 20 -0.68 2.94 0.85
C LEU A 20 -1.85 3.75 1.42
N ASP A 21 -3.06 3.48 0.94
CA ASP A 21 -4.27 3.91 1.63
C ASP A 21 -4.58 2.90 2.74
N LEU A 22 -4.06 3.18 3.94
CA LEU A 22 -4.22 2.31 5.10
C LEU A 22 -5.70 2.08 5.47
N PRO A 23 -6.57 3.11 5.53
CA PRO A 23 -8.01 2.88 5.72
C PRO A 23 -8.63 1.95 4.68
N ALA A 24 -8.38 2.17 3.39
CA ALA A 24 -8.94 1.32 2.32
C ALA A 24 -8.46 -0.13 2.47
N LEU A 25 -7.18 -0.35 2.77
CA LEU A 25 -6.62 -1.67 3.00
C LEU A 25 -7.21 -2.37 4.22
N LEU A 26 -7.46 -1.66 5.31
CA LEU A 26 -8.06 -2.25 6.51
C LEU A 26 -9.53 -2.63 6.30
N ILE A 27 -10.29 -1.87 5.51
CA ILE A 27 -11.67 -2.19 5.13
C ILE A 27 -11.69 -3.45 4.27
N GLN A 28 -10.82 -3.52 3.26
CA GLN A 28 -10.69 -4.71 2.41
C GLN A 28 -10.25 -5.92 3.23
N ALA A 29 -9.30 -5.72 4.14
CA ALA A 29 -8.79 -6.79 4.96
C ALA A 29 -9.86 -7.39 5.89
N GLN A 30 -10.72 -6.54 6.45
CA GLN A 30 -11.86 -6.99 7.23
C GLN A 30 -12.84 -7.80 6.39
N ALA A 31 -13.15 -7.35 5.17
CA ALA A 31 -14.02 -8.07 4.24
C ALA A 31 -13.44 -9.44 3.83
N LEU A 32 -12.12 -9.57 3.81
CA LEU A 32 -11.40 -10.82 3.51
C LEU A 32 -11.16 -11.71 4.74
N GLY A 33 -11.56 -11.26 5.94
CA GLY A 33 -11.38 -12.02 7.17
C GLY A 33 -9.96 -12.04 7.72
N TYR A 34 -9.11 -11.08 7.33
CA TYR A 34 -7.77 -10.94 7.91
C TYR A 34 -7.83 -10.34 9.32
N ASP A 35 -6.82 -10.66 10.14
CA ASP A 35 -6.62 -10.08 11.47
C ASP A 35 -6.26 -8.59 11.35
N GLN A 36 -7.23 -7.74 11.69
CA GLN A 36 -7.11 -6.29 11.59
C GLN A 36 -6.07 -5.72 12.57
N PRO A 37 -6.05 -6.07 13.88
CA PRO A 37 -4.96 -5.71 14.78
C PRO A 37 -3.57 -6.05 14.26
N LEU A 38 -3.39 -7.23 13.66
CA LEU A 38 -2.11 -7.63 13.07
C LEU A 38 -1.74 -6.75 11.87
N LEU A 39 -2.68 -6.50 10.97
CA LEU A 39 -2.44 -5.66 9.80
C LEU A 39 -2.16 -4.20 10.14
N VAL A 40 -2.82 -3.64 11.15
CA VAL A 40 -2.50 -2.28 11.64
C VAL A 40 -1.03 -2.18 12.06
N ARG A 41 -0.46 -3.27 12.61
CA ARG A 41 0.97 -3.32 12.97
C ARG A 41 1.88 -3.49 11.76
N LEU A 42 1.49 -4.30 10.79
CA LEU A 42 2.37 -4.68 9.66
C LEU A 42 2.34 -3.68 8.50
N LEU A 43 1.17 -3.10 8.18
CA LEU A 43 1.00 -2.23 7.02
C LEU A 43 1.96 -1.02 6.99
N PRO A 44 2.29 -0.34 8.11
CA PRO A 44 3.28 0.73 8.10
C PRO A 44 4.68 0.28 7.65
N PHE A 45 5.06 -0.99 7.91
CA PHE A 45 6.34 -1.53 7.44
C PHE A 45 6.27 -1.86 5.95
N ALA A 46 5.14 -2.43 5.48
CA ALA A 46 4.91 -2.70 4.08
C ALA A 46 4.92 -1.42 3.23
N GLU A 47 4.27 -0.35 3.70
CA GLU A 47 4.27 0.96 3.04
C GLU A 47 5.70 1.50 2.88
N ARG A 48 6.51 1.49 3.94
CA ARG A 48 7.91 1.95 3.88
C ARG A 48 8.72 1.17 2.85
N GLY A 49 8.60 -0.16 2.82
CA GLY A 49 9.30 -1.01 1.86
C GLY A 49 8.86 -0.71 0.42
N MET A 50 7.56 -0.55 0.20
CA MET A 50 7.00 -0.22 -1.12
C MET A 50 7.48 1.16 -1.61
N VAL A 51 7.42 2.19 -0.77
CA VAL A 51 7.86 3.55 -1.14
C VAL A 51 9.36 3.57 -1.46
N ALA A 52 10.18 2.91 -0.64
CA ALA A 52 11.61 2.81 -0.89
C ALA A 52 11.92 2.05 -2.21
N GLY A 53 11.23 0.94 -2.46
CA GLY A 53 11.36 0.17 -3.69
C GLY A 53 10.92 0.97 -4.93
N ALA A 54 9.80 1.67 -4.84
CA ALA A 54 9.29 2.52 -5.92
C ALA A 54 10.25 3.68 -6.23
N ALA A 55 10.82 4.32 -5.21
CA ALA A 55 11.82 5.36 -5.40
C ALA A 55 13.07 4.84 -6.13
N LYS A 56 13.54 3.63 -5.78
CA LYS A 56 14.67 3.00 -6.46
C LYS A 56 14.38 2.68 -7.93
N LEU A 57 13.21 2.13 -8.24
CA LEU A 57 12.80 1.88 -9.63
C LEU A 57 12.77 3.17 -10.46
N GLN A 58 12.35 4.27 -9.84
CA GLN A 58 12.27 5.57 -10.51
C GLN A 58 13.65 6.23 -10.72
N SER A 59 14.66 5.91 -9.89
CA SER A 59 16.04 6.37 -10.10
C SER A 59 16.82 5.52 -11.10
N ASP A 60 16.43 4.26 -11.29
CA ASP A 60 17.08 3.32 -12.22
C ASP A 60 16.52 3.42 -13.67
N SER A 61 15.58 4.36 -13.91
CA SER A 61 14.93 4.63 -15.21
C SER A 61 15.50 5.89 -15.88
#